data_AF-T0QF66-F1
#
_entry.id   AF-T0QF66-F1
#
_cell.length_a   1.000
_cell.length_b   1.000
_cell.length_c   1.000
_cell.angle_alpha   90.00
_cell.angle_beta   90.00
_cell.angle_gamma   90.00
#
_symmetry.space_group_name_H-M   'P 1'
#
loop_
_entity.id
_entity.type
_entity.pdbx_description
1 polymer ?
#
loop_
_entity_poly.entity_id
_entity_poly.type
_entity_poly.pdbx_seq_one_letter_code
_entity_poly.pdbx_strand_id
1 'polypeptide(L)'
;MGDAMAQLRAADVGSEIMTPFGARALVDADYVASGRPVASIEDTISRTILPFYANTHTDTSHCGHQMNHWRAEARASIASAVGGDPSQDVVLFTGTGCTGAIQLLVGRLRRLYKLRKAVVFLGPYEHHSNDLVWRETGATIVRIRPGANGGVDLEHLEDELARYRLRALLIGTFSVASNITGITTATVSVTRLLKAYGALAFWDYAAGAPYLSVDMHEGGVAKDAIFFSMHKFMGGPGAPGILRTRRWAASKSARWNDVPVYPGGGTVRLVSHQMHEYTETIEEREEGGTPDIVGALRAALAFQLKASLGDLGHLEQATAARVTAALQVHPCIVLLGDPAAPRLPTFSFLIRRGSLFLHPNFVSRLLSDLFGIQTRSGCACAGPYGAHLLGISDEMAAVLFSLEHRGAGAVKPGFTRFSVPAFWSREREQFVVDATLFVASHGWRFLALYDLSLSSGVVTSRLATPLLTTWSDVVNGSAAVNTPMTNANGATVLAQATAMLSDLEVTSPRGLPDDEPVAALHSLVGCTAKDVGAFCWFLTPFDVAHQGGSLTTDRCSVLRPLFNAAKLRDWTPALSRDALRRLQKTLYVKPSSVHAVDGPRLVHKLLGFK
;
A
#
# COMPACT_ATOMS: atom_id res chain seq x y z
N MET A 1 -16.40 16.77 18.22
CA MET A 1 -16.62 15.82 17.10
C MET A 1 -17.27 16.47 15.88
N GLY A 2 -18.47 17.09 16.00
CA GLY A 2 -19.19 17.64 14.84
C GLY A 2 -18.45 18.73 14.05
N ASP A 3 -17.85 19.71 14.73
CA ASP A 3 -17.09 20.80 14.11
C ASP A 3 -15.79 20.31 13.44
N ALA A 4 -15.02 19.46 14.13
CA ALA A 4 -13.80 18.85 13.56
C ALA A 4 -14.09 17.98 12.32
N MET A 5 -15.18 17.20 12.30
CA MET A 5 -15.58 16.46 11.10
C MET A 5 -16.00 17.38 9.95
N ALA A 6 -16.72 18.47 10.24
CA ALA A 6 -17.11 19.45 9.23
C ALA A 6 -15.88 20.15 8.62
N GLN A 7 -14.92 20.56 9.45
CA GLN A 7 -13.65 21.15 9.01
C GLN A 7 -12.82 20.18 8.16
N LEU A 8 -12.75 18.91 8.57
CA LEU A 8 -12.01 17.88 7.83
C LEU A 8 -12.66 17.57 6.49
N ARG A 9 -14.00 17.51 6.44
CA ARG A 9 -14.77 17.39 5.19
C ARG A 9 -14.59 18.60 4.27
N ALA A 10 -14.58 19.81 4.82
CA ALA A 10 -14.37 21.05 4.06
C ALA A 10 -12.94 21.11 3.48
N ALA A 11 -11.94 20.66 4.24
CA ALA A 11 -10.55 20.54 3.78
C ALA A 11 -10.36 19.43 2.73
N ASP A 12 -11.24 18.43 2.72
CA ASP A 12 -11.23 17.32 1.77
C ASP A 12 -12.04 17.59 0.49
N VAL A 13 -12.63 18.79 0.33
CA VAL A 13 -13.31 19.17 -0.92
C VAL A 13 -12.24 19.32 -2.01
N GLY A 14 -12.30 18.42 -2.99
CA GLY A 14 -11.30 18.30 -4.04
C GLY A 14 -11.26 19.51 -4.97
N SER A 15 -10.07 19.72 -5.53
CA SER A 15 -9.89 20.55 -6.71
C SER A 15 -10.73 20.03 -7.89
N GLU A 16 -11.01 20.89 -8.86
CA GLU A 16 -11.47 20.44 -10.17
C GLU A 16 -10.34 19.69 -10.89
N ILE A 17 -10.66 18.62 -11.61
CA ILE A 17 -9.78 18.00 -12.59
C ILE A 17 -10.44 18.02 -13.96
N MET A 18 -9.65 18.32 -14.98
CA MET A 18 -10.10 18.22 -16.36
C MET A 18 -9.89 16.79 -16.86
N THR A 19 -10.96 16.19 -17.35
CA THR A 19 -10.97 14.83 -17.91
C THR A 19 -11.37 14.88 -19.39
N PRO A 20 -11.19 13.79 -20.15
CA PRO A 20 -11.70 13.70 -21.51
C PRO A 20 -13.24 13.83 -21.61
N PHE A 21 -13.96 13.71 -20.49
CA PHE A 21 -15.42 13.87 -20.41
C PHE A 21 -15.85 15.21 -19.77
N GLY A 22 -14.91 16.16 -19.68
CA GLY A 22 -15.11 17.49 -19.09
C GLY A 22 -14.61 17.59 -17.66
N ALA A 23 -14.92 18.72 -17.02
CA ALA A 23 -14.56 18.98 -15.63
C ALA A 23 -15.22 18.00 -14.66
N ARG A 24 -14.46 17.52 -13.68
CA ARG A 24 -14.94 16.66 -12.59
C ARG A 24 -14.36 17.14 -11.26
N ALA A 25 -15.14 17.04 -10.18
CA ALA A 25 -14.57 17.23 -8.85
C ALA A 25 -13.64 16.07 -8.52
N LEU A 26 -12.46 16.37 -7.98
CA LEU A 26 -11.54 15.36 -7.48
C LEU A 26 -12.14 14.69 -6.24
N VAL A 27 -12.41 13.39 -6.35
CA VAL A 27 -12.85 12.55 -5.22
C VAL A 27 -11.72 11.57 -4.95
N ASP A 28 -10.84 11.92 -4.01
CA ASP A 28 -9.75 11.01 -3.63
C ASP A 28 -10.32 9.83 -2.86
N ALA A 29 -10.21 8.60 -3.37
CA ALA A 29 -10.62 7.40 -2.68
C ALA A 29 -9.44 6.45 -2.44
N ASP A 30 -8.20 6.96 -2.38
CA ASP A 30 -6.98 6.18 -2.11
C ASP A 30 -6.31 6.54 -0.77
N TYR A 31 -7.07 6.85 0.28
CA TYR A 31 -6.53 7.22 1.61
C TYR A 31 -5.61 6.17 2.26
N VAL A 32 -5.71 4.91 1.86
CA VAL A 32 -4.79 3.85 2.33
C VAL A 32 -3.35 4.10 1.84
N ALA A 33 -3.20 4.80 0.72
CA ALA A 33 -1.91 5.22 0.20
C ALA A 33 -1.37 6.44 0.94
N SER A 34 -2.17 7.49 1.06
CA SER A 34 -1.81 8.75 1.71
C SER A 34 -3.07 9.48 2.15
N GLY A 35 -3.01 10.18 3.28
CA GLY A 35 -4.00 11.20 3.62
C GLY A 35 -3.82 12.43 2.75
N ARG A 36 -4.74 13.38 2.89
CA ARG A 36 -4.69 14.67 2.20
C ARG A 36 -4.25 15.80 3.14
N PRO A 37 -3.63 16.88 2.64
CA PRO A 37 -3.33 18.05 3.45
C PRO A 37 -4.62 18.67 4.00
N VAL A 38 -4.51 19.35 5.14
CA VAL A 38 -5.63 20.03 5.80
C VAL A 38 -5.27 21.50 5.93
N ALA A 39 -6.12 22.39 5.39
CA ALA A 39 -5.81 23.82 5.28
C ALA A 39 -5.39 24.45 6.61
N SER A 40 -6.08 24.14 7.71
CA SER A 40 -5.73 24.67 9.04
C SER A 40 -4.33 24.25 9.51
N ILE A 41 -3.87 23.04 9.16
CA ILE A 41 -2.52 22.57 9.48
C ILE A 41 -1.50 23.28 8.60
N GLU A 42 -1.76 23.45 7.31
CA GLU A 42 -0.85 24.16 6.41
C GLU A 42 -0.76 25.67 6.74
N ASP A 43 -1.86 26.30 7.12
CA ASP A 43 -1.88 27.68 7.65
C ASP A 43 -1.09 27.80 8.95
N THR A 44 -1.27 26.85 9.89
CA THR A 44 -0.48 26.83 11.15
C THR A 44 1.01 26.71 10.85
N ILE A 45 1.39 25.81 9.94
CA ILE A 45 2.80 25.63 9.56
C ILE A 45 3.35 26.90 8.93
N SER A 46 2.67 27.45 7.92
CA SER A 46 3.16 28.58 7.14
C SER A 46 3.19 29.90 7.91
N ARG A 47 2.17 30.17 8.75
CA ARG A 47 1.98 31.46 9.41
C ARG A 47 2.49 31.49 10.85
N THR A 48 2.64 30.33 11.51
CA THR A 48 3.01 30.26 12.93
C THR A 48 4.34 29.56 13.15
N ILE A 49 4.62 28.46 12.46
CA ILE A 49 5.85 27.66 12.69
C ILE A 49 7.03 28.19 11.86
N LEU A 50 6.86 28.29 10.54
CA LEU A 50 7.95 28.65 9.62
C LEU A 50 8.60 30.03 9.90
N PRO A 51 7.88 31.06 10.41
CA PRO A 51 8.53 32.31 10.79
C PRO A 51 9.61 32.17 11.87
N PHE A 52 9.56 31.12 12.69
CA PHE A 52 10.56 30.82 13.74
C PHE A 52 11.55 29.74 13.32
N TYR A 53 11.54 29.29 12.06
CA TYR A 53 12.37 28.16 11.63
C TYR A 53 13.86 28.45 11.82
N ALA A 54 14.54 27.57 12.54
CA ALA A 54 15.98 27.48 12.67
C ALA A 54 16.39 26.01 12.80
N ASN A 55 17.63 25.70 12.42
CA ASN A 55 18.15 24.35 12.54
C ASN A 55 18.37 23.98 14.02
N THR A 56 18.03 22.75 14.41
CA THR A 56 18.00 22.24 15.79
C THR A 56 19.38 21.94 16.40
N HIS A 57 20.46 22.07 15.63
CA HIS A 57 21.82 21.85 16.15
C HIS A 57 22.38 23.02 16.99
N THR A 58 21.61 24.08 17.19
CA THR A 58 21.95 25.21 18.07
C THR A 58 20.80 25.54 18.98
N ASP A 59 21.02 25.52 20.30
CA ASP A 59 20.02 25.88 21.31
C ASP A 59 20.23 27.29 21.89
N THR A 60 21.26 27.99 21.43
CA THR A 60 21.67 29.31 21.97
C THR A 60 20.86 30.47 21.40
N SER A 61 20.35 30.34 20.17
CA SER A 61 19.51 31.35 19.54
C SER A 61 18.04 31.13 19.88
N HIS A 62 17.26 32.21 19.96
CA HIS A 62 15.84 32.15 20.30
C HIS A 62 15.06 31.18 19.40
N CYS A 63 15.23 31.29 18.07
CA CYS A 63 14.56 30.41 17.11
C CYS A 63 15.02 28.95 17.23
N GLY A 64 16.32 28.71 17.43
CA GLY A 64 16.85 27.36 17.61
C GLY A 64 16.26 26.68 18.85
N HIS A 65 16.25 27.40 19.98
CA HIS A 65 15.64 26.93 21.22
C HIS A 65 14.14 26.66 21.09
N GLN A 66 13.41 27.58 20.45
CA GLN A 66 11.96 27.42 20.24
C GLN A 66 11.63 26.19 19.38
N MET A 67 12.38 25.96 18.30
CA MET A 67 12.16 24.81 17.42
C MET A 67 12.53 23.49 18.11
N ASN A 68 13.61 23.45 18.91
CA ASN A 68 13.96 22.31 19.73
C ASN A 68 12.86 21.97 20.74
N HIS A 69 12.33 22.99 21.42
CA HIS A 69 11.27 22.84 22.40
C HIS A 69 10.00 22.25 21.77
N TRP A 70 9.48 22.86 20.71
CA TRP A 70 8.28 22.33 20.03
C TRP A 70 8.48 20.91 19.48
N ARG A 71 9.68 20.59 18.99
CA ARG A 71 9.99 19.24 18.51
C ARG A 71 9.96 18.22 19.64
N ALA A 72 10.46 18.57 20.81
CA ALA A 72 10.39 17.72 22.00
C ALA A 72 8.93 17.52 22.46
N GLU A 73 8.13 18.58 22.50
CA GLU A 73 6.70 18.51 22.83
C GLU A 73 5.91 17.68 21.81
N ALA A 74 6.18 17.85 20.52
CA ALA A 74 5.58 17.05 19.46
C ALA A 74 5.85 15.55 19.66
N ARG A 75 7.09 15.18 19.98
CA ARG A 75 7.46 13.80 20.30
C ARG A 75 6.73 13.29 21.55
N ALA A 76 6.69 14.09 22.62
CA ALA A 76 6.00 13.71 23.85
C ALA A 76 4.49 13.53 23.63
N SER A 77 3.87 14.40 22.83
CA SER A 77 2.47 14.31 22.45
C SER A 77 2.17 13.02 21.68
N ILE A 78 3.00 12.68 20.68
CA ILE A 78 2.87 11.42 19.94
C ILE A 78 3.10 10.22 20.86
N ALA A 79 4.10 10.27 21.75
CA ALA A 79 4.36 9.20 22.72
C ALA A 79 3.14 8.95 23.62
N SER A 80 2.52 10.02 24.13
CA SER A 80 1.30 9.91 24.93
C SER A 80 0.13 9.29 24.14
N ALA A 81 -0.03 9.72 22.87
CA ALA A 81 -1.13 9.27 22.02
C ALA A 81 -1.07 7.79 21.61
N VAL A 82 0.11 7.16 21.66
CA VAL A 82 0.32 5.76 21.24
C VAL A 82 0.55 4.78 22.41
N GLY A 83 0.23 5.19 23.64
CA GLY A 83 0.32 4.35 24.84
C GLY A 83 1.74 4.11 25.33
N GLY A 84 1.99 2.97 25.99
CA GLY A 84 3.32 2.53 26.45
C GLY A 84 3.92 3.24 27.66
N ASP A 85 5.15 2.90 28.03
CA ASP A 85 5.85 3.40 29.23
C ASP A 85 7.01 4.34 28.87
N PRO A 86 6.93 5.65 29.19
CA PRO A 86 7.98 6.63 28.90
C PRO A 86 9.33 6.38 29.56
N SER A 87 9.44 5.44 30.51
CA SER A 87 10.71 5.00 31.12
C SER A 87 11.32 3.79 30.40
N GLN A 88 10.51 3.02 29.67
CA GLN A 88 10.92 1.77 29.01
C GLN A 88 10.87 1.86 27.49
N ASP A 89 10.21 2.87 26.92
CA ASP A 89 10.02 3.04 25.49
C ASP A 89 10.62 4.36 25.00
N VAL A 90 10.88 4.44 23.69
CA VAL A 90 11.34 5.65 23.02
C VAL A 90 10.58 5.83 21.71
N VAL A 91 10.35 7.09 21.32
CA VAL A 91 9.75 7.48 20.04
C VAL A 91 10.82 8.14 19.18
N LEU A 92 11.01 7.60 17.97
CA LEU A 92 11.98 8.06 16.99
C LEU A 92 11.26 8.49 15.71
N PHE A 93 11.66 9.64 15.18
CA PHE A 93 11.24 10.11 13.86
C PHE A 93 12.13 9.51 12.78
N THR A 94 11.53 9.06 11.70
CA THR A 94 12.24 8.39 10.59
C THR A 94 11.83 9.00 9.27
N GLY A 95 12.75 9.10 8.31
CA GLY A 95 12.49 9.81 7.05
C GLY A 95 11.35 9.20 6.23
N THR A 96 11.58 8.06 5.58
CA THR A 96 10.70 7.47 4.56
C THR A 96 9.51 6.68 5.14
N GLY A 97 8.76 7.31 6.06
CA GLY A 97 7.58 6.70 6.67
C GLY A 97 7.91 5.43 7.47
N CYS A 98 6.92 4.54 7.55
CA CYS A 98 7.04 3.23 8.17
C CYS A 98 8.23 2.40 7.66
N THR A 99 8.62 2.54 6.39
CA THR A 99 9.80 1.85 5.83
C THR A 99 11.08 2.27 6.55
N GLY A 100 11.26 3.56 6.78
CA GLY A 100 12.40 4.09 7.54
C GLY A 100 12.40 3.60 8.99
N ALA A 101 11.23 3.55 9.63
CA ALA A 101 11.06 3.00 10.98
C ALA A 101 11.50 1.53 11.09
N ILE A 102 11.09 0.68 10.14
CA ILE A 102 11.47 -0.74 10.12
C ILE A 102 12.96 -0.89 9.84
N GLN A 103 13.52 -0.13 8.90
CA GLN A 103 14.95 -0.15 8.60
C GLN A 103 15.80 0.27 9.80
N LEU A 104 15.37 1.30 10.54
CA LEU A 104 16.03 1.73 11.77
C LEU A 104 16.00 0.61 12.83
N LEU A 105 14.82 0.03 13.08
CA LEU A 105 14.66 -1.08 14.03
C LEU A 105 15.55 -2.27 13.65
N VAL A 106 15.48 -2.73 12.40
CA VAL A 106 16.29 -3.86 11.92
C VAL A 106 17.78 -3.52 11.97
N GLY A 107 18.16 -2.29 11.63
CA GLY A 107 19.53 -1.80 11.75
C GLY A 107 20.06 -1.87 13.19
N ARG A 108 19.24 -1.51 14.19
CA ARG A 108 19.58 -1.67 15.60
C ARG A 108 19.67 -3.14 16.00
N LEU A 109 18.68 -3.96 15.63
CA LEU A 109 18.68 -5.39 15.95
C LEU A 109 19.88 -6.13 15.34
N ARG A 110 20.37 -5.73 14.16
CA ARG A 110 21.61 -6.27 13.56
C ARG A 110 22.86 -6.03 14.41
N ARG A 111 22.87 -4.97 15.22
CA ARG A 111 23.98 -4.65 16.13
C ARG A 111 23.92 -5.49 17.41
N LEU A 112 22.72 -5.86 17.84
CA LEU A 112 22.48 -6.66 19.04
C LEU A 112 22.53 -8.17 18.76
N TYR A 113 22.08 -8.60 17.58
CA TYR A 113 21.87 -10.01 17.24
C TYR A 113 22.43 -10.39 15.88
N LYS A 114 22.80 -11.67 15.73
CA LYS A 114 23.11 -12.27 14.43
C LYS A 114 21.80 -12.65 13.72
N LEU A 115 21.13 -11.67 13.10
CA LEU A 115 19.77 -11.86 12.53
C LEU A 115 19.62 -13.02 11.54
N ARG A 116 20.65 -13.38 10.79
CA ARG A 116 20.67 -14.61 9.96
C ARG A 116 20.38 -15.92 10.72
N LYS A 117 20.51 -15.93 12.05
CA LYS A 117 20.17 -17.08 12.90
C LYS A 117 18.75 -17.01 13.48
N ALA A 118 18.08 -15.88 13.33
CA ALA A 118 16.72 -15.65 13.80
C ALA A 118 15.69 -16.36 12.92
N VAL A 119 14.50 -16.51 13.48
CA VAL A 119 13.28 -16.87 12.75
C VAL A 119 12.32 -15.69 12.83
N VAL A 120 11.82 -15.26 11.68
CA VAL A 120 10.87 -14.15 11.56
C VAL A 120 9.55 -14.69 11.04
N PHE A 121 8.50 -14.54 11.84
CA PHE A 121 7.13 -14.87 11.49
C PHE A 121 6.46 -13.63 10.91
N LEU A 122 6.00 -13.73 9.66
CA LEU A 122 5.28 -12.69 8.94
C LEU A 122 3.79 -13.04 8.88
N GLY A 123 2.93 -12.03 9.01
CA GLY A 123 1.51 -12.19 8.77
C GLY A 123 1.15 -12.51 7.31
N PRO A 124 -0.13 -12.81 7.05
CA PRO A 124 -0.59 -13.19 5.72
C PRO A 124 -0.59 -12.05 4.70
N TYR A 125 -0.66 -10.79 5.16
CA TYR A 125 -0.85 -9.61 4.31
C TYR A 125 0.19 -8.51 4.53
N GLU A 126 1.44 -8.88 4.84
CA GLU A 126 2.50 -7.90 5.06
C GLU A 126 2.80 -7.07 3.80
N HIS A 127 2.93 -5.76 4.02
CA HIS A 127 3.45 -4.84 3.02
C HIS A 127 4.94 -5.13 2.75
N HIS A 128 5.43 -4.82 1.54
CA HIS A 128 6.83 -5.03 1.16
C HIS A 128 7.83 -4.41 2.14
N SER A 129 7.48 -3.27 2.75
CA SER A 129 8.28 -2.61 3.81
C SER A 129 8.47 -3.48 5.04
N ASN A 130 7.49 -4.31 5.41
CA ASN A 130 7.54 -5.25 6.53
C ASN A 130 7.80 -6.70 6.09
N ASP A 131 8.25 -6.90 4.84
CA ASP A 131 8.59 -8.22 4.29
C ASP A 131 10.04 -8.25 3.80
N LEU A 132 10.36 -7.42 2.80
CA LEU A 132 11.65 -7.45 2.12
C LEU A 132 12.81 -7.14 3.07
N VAL A 133 12.65 -6.16 3.97
CA VAL A 133 13.70 -5.81 4.94
C VAL A 133 14.14 -7.01 5.77
N TRP A 134 13.20 -7.88 6.15
CA TRP A 134 13.48 -9.10 6.91
C TRP A 134 14.12 -10.18 6.05
N ARG A 135 13.66 -10.38 4.81
CA ARG A 135 14.29 -11.31 3.85
C ARG A 135 15.77 -10.98 3.63
N GLU A 136 16.09 -9.69 3.48
CA GLU A 136 17.46 -9.20 3.30
C GLU A 136 18.33 -9.30 4.57
N THR A 137 17.80 -9.77 5.71
CA THR A 137 18.63 -10.09 6.89
C THR A 137 19.26 -11.49 6.82
N GLY A 138 18.80 -12.34 5.89
CA GLY A 138 19.15 -13.76 5.85
C GLY A 138 18.51 -14.62 6.96
N ALA A 139 17.56 -14.07 7.71
CA ALA A 139 16.78 -14.82 8.70
C ALA A 139 15.93 -15.90 8.02
N THR A 140 15.54 -16.92 8.79
CA THR A 140 14.51 -17.86 8.32
C THR A 140 13.16 -17.17 8.35
N ILE A 141 12.52 -17.02 7.19
CA ILE A 141 11.20 -16.38 7.08
C ILE A 141 10.12 -17.46 7.09
N VAL A 142 9.17 -17.32 8.01
CA VAL A 142 7.99 -18.18 8.13
C VAL A 142 6.76 -17.32 7.89
N ARG A 143 5.96 -17.65 6.87
CA ARG A 143 4.72 -16.91 6.58
C ARG A 143 3.55 -17.60 7.25
N ILE A 144 2.84 -16.88 8.10
CA ILE A 144 1.62 -17.37 8.73
C ILE A 144 0.48 -17.23 7.73
N ARG A 145 -0.25 -18.33 7.55
CA ARG A 145 -1.40 -18.40 6.65
C ARG A 145 -2.53 -17.49 7.15
N PRO A 146 -3.43 -17.04 6.25
CA PRO A 146 -4.65 -16.41 6.69
C PRO A 146 -5.55 -17.43 7.39
N GLY A 147 -6.15 -17.03 8.50
CA GLY A 147 -7.15 -17.83 9.22
C GLY A 147 -8.49 -17.85 8.49
N ALA A 148 -9.47 -18.54 9.07
CA ALA A 148 -10.81 -18.67 8.48
C ALA A 148 -11.52 -17.32 8.25
N ASN A 149 -11.18 -16.29 9.03
CA ASN A 149 -11.69 -14.92 8.91
C ASN A 149 -10.76 -14.00 8.08
N GLY A 150 -9.82 -14.55 7.33
CA GLY A 150 -8.82 -13.78 6.56
C GLY A 150 -7.73 -13.07 7.38
N GLY A 151 -7.82 -13.07 8.71
CA GLY A 151 -6.81 -12.53 9.63
C GLY A 151 -5.63 -13.50 9.85
N VAL A 152 -4.86 -13.32 10.93
CA VAL A 152 -3.77 -14.25 11.28
C VAL A 152 -4.33 -15.58 11.80
N ASP A 153 -3.91 -16.71 11.22
CA ASP A 153 -4.17 -18.05 11.75
C ASP A 153 -3.32 -18.29 13.01
N LEU A 154 -3.97 -18.23 14.19
CA LEU A 154 -3.30 -18.38 15.49
C LEU A 154 -2.80 -19.81 15.73
N GLU A 155 -3.53 -20.83 15.27
CA GLU A 155 -3.12 -22.23 15.43
C GLU A 155 -1.86 -22.50 14.61
N HIS A 156 -1.84 -22.05 13.36
CA HIS A 156 -0.65 -22.16 12.52
C HIS A 156 0.54 -21.35 13.05
N LEU A 157 0.29 -20.18 13.65
CA LEU A 157 1.34 -19.41 14.32
C LEU A 157 1.90 -20.18 15.52
N GLU A 158 1.05 -20.78 16.35
CA GLU A 158 1.47 -21.57 17.51
C GLU A 158 2.31 -22.79 17.10
N ASP A 159 1.87 -23.53 16.08
CA ASP A 159 2.61 -24.68 15.54
C ASP A 159 4.02 -24.29 15.07
N GLU A 160 4.12 -23.20 14.31
CA GLU A 160 5.40 -22.72 13.79
C GLU A 160 6.28 -22.13 14.91
N LEU A 161 5.70 -21.45 15.91
CA LEU A 161 6.45 -21.04 17.11
C LEU A 161 6.99 -22.26 17.87
N ALA A 162 6.17 -23.29 18.08
CA ALA A 162 6.56 -24.52 18.75
C ALA A 162 7.66 -25.29 17.99
N ARG A 163 7.60 -25.28 16.66
CA ARG A 163 8.61 -25.85 15.76
C ARG A 163 9.97 -25.17 15.90
N TYR A 164 9.98 -23.84 16.05
CA TYR A 164 11.22 -23.06 16.12
C TYR A 164 11.62 -22.66 17.55
N ARG A 165 10.92 -23.11 18.60
CA ARG A 165 11.12 -22.71 20.01
C ARG A 165 12.55 -22.74 20.55
N LEU A 166 13.42 -23.59 19.99
CA LEU A 166 14.83 -23.73 20.41
C LEU A 166 15.77 -22.72 19.72
N ARG A 167 15.25 -21.87 18.84
CA ARG A 167 16.04 -20.83 18.18
C ARG A 167 16.28 -19.67 19.13
N ALA A 168 17.50 -19.12 19.06
CA ALA A 168 17.95 -18.07 19.98
C ALA A 168 17.18 -16.75 19.86
N LEU A 169 16.51 -16.51 18.72
CA LEU A 169 15.73 -15.30 18.50
C LEU A 169 14.53 -15.61 17.61
N LEU A 170 13.35 -15.40 18.17
CA LEU A 170 12.06 -15.47 17.50
C LEU A 170 11.49 -14.06 17.39
N ILE A 171 11.04 -13.68 16.20
CA ILE A 171 10.48 -12.35 15.93
C ILE A 171 9.16 -12.56 15.20
N GLY A 172 8.07 -12.07 15.76
CA GLY A 172 6.81 -11.86 15.05
C GLY A 172 6.71 -10.42 14.59
N THR A 173 6.43 -10.19 13.30
CA THR A 173 6.15 -8.87 12.76
C THR A 173 4.92 -8.91 11.87
N PHE A 174 3.89 -8.17 12.27
CA PHE A 174 2.54 -8.31 11.71
C PHE A 174 1.92 -6.96 11.41
N SER A 175 1.15 -6.90 10.33
CA SER A 175 0.32 -5.75 10.01
C SER A 175 -0.95 -5.75 10.85
N VAL A 176 -1.34 -4.58 11.37
CA VAL A 176 -2.60 -4.41 12.12
C VAL A 176 -3.81 -4.43 11.20
N ALA A 177 -3.64 -3.95 9.97
CA ALA A 177 -4.66 -4.00 8.93
C ALA A 177 -4.02 -4.23 7.57
N SER A 178 -4.66 -5.04 6.73
CA SER A 178 -4.26 -5.26 5.35
C SER A 178 -4.43 -3.98 4.53
N ASN A 179 -3.38 -3.52 3.86
CA ASN A 179 -3.49 -2.40 2.92
C ASN A 179 -4.25 -2.78 1.62
N ILE A 180 -4.48 -4.08 1.36
CA ILE A 180 -5.23 -4.54 0.20
C ILE A 180 -6.72 -4.67 0.54
N THR A 181 -7.04 -5.36 1.64
CA THR A 181 -8.42 -5.79 1.95
C THR A 181 -9.06 -5.07 3.13
N GLY A 182 -8.30 -4.26 3.85
CA GLY A 182 -8.74 -3.62 5.09
C GLY A 182 -8.86 -4.58 6.29
N ILE A 183 -8.78 -5.90 6.09
CA ILE A 183 -8.93 -6.92 7.14
C ILE A 183 -7.98 -6.62 8.30
N THR A 184 -8.51 -6.63 9.53
CA THR A 184 -7.76 -6.29 10.74
C THR A 184 -7.27 -7.52 11.50
N THR A 185 -6.14 -7.36 12.18
CA THR A 185 -5.56 -8.38 13.05
C THR A 185 -6.00 -8.15 14.51
N ALA A 186 -6.35 -9.22 15.22
CA ALA A 186 -6.50 -9.18 16.67
C ALA A 186 -5.12 -9.07 17.36
N THR A 187 -4.63 -7.84 17.48
CA THR A 187 -3.27 -7.50 17.95
C THR A 187 -2.93 -8.11 19.31
N VAL A 188 -3.86 -8.04 20.26
CA VAL A 188 -3.68 -8.53 21.63
C VAL A 188 -3.47 -10.04 21.64
N SER A 189 -4.28 -10.79 20.89
CA SER A 189 -4.21 -12.26 20.85
C SER A 189 -2.90 -12.74 20.23
N VAL A 190 -2.50 -12.15 19.09
CA VAL A 190 -1.23 -12.47 18.42
C VAL A 190 -0.04 -12.10 19.31
N THR A 191 -0.07 -10.92 19.94
CA THR A 191 1.02 -10.48 20.84
C THR A 191 1.15 -11.41 22.03
N ARG A 192 0.03 -11.80 22.66
CA ARG A 192 0.04 -12.72 23.81
C ARG A 192 0.66 -14.07 23.44
N LEU A 193 0.32 -14.61 22.28
CA LEU A 193 0.88 -15.87 21.79
C LEU A 193 2.39 -15.75 21.53
N LEU A 194 2.83 -14.69 20.83
CA LEU A 194 4.27 -14.44 20.62
C LEU A 194 5.03 -14.37 21.95
N LYS A 195 4.49 -13.63 22.92
CA LYS A 195 5.10 -13.47 24.25
C LYS A 195 5.17 -14.77 25.04
N ALA A 196 4.16 -15.65 24.92
CA ALA A 196 4.17 -16.97 25.56
C ALA A 196 5.36 -17.84 25.12
N TYR A 197 5.86 -17.64 23.90
CA TYR A 197 7.04 -18.32 23.35
C TYR A 197 8.35 -17.51 23.47
N GLY A 198 8.33 -16.38 24.20
CA GLY A 198 9.48 -15.50 24.33
C GLY A 198 9.88 -14.77 23.03
N ALA A 199 8.98 -14.72 22.04
CA ALA A 199 9.22 -14.03 20.78
C ALA A 199 9.05 -12.51 20.93
N LEU A 200 9.80 -11.76 20.12
CA LEU A 200 9.60 -10.32 19.98
C LEU A 200 8.34 -10.04 19.14
N ALA A 201 7.57 -9.01 19.49
CA ALA A 201 6.32 -8.64 18.84
C ALA A 201 6.41 -7.23 18.25
N PHE A 202 6.50 -7.17 16.92
CA PHE A 202 6.56 -5.94 16.14
C PHE A 202 5.27 -5.75 15.33
N TRP A 203 4.81 -4.50 15.20
CA TRP A 203 3.54 -4.22 14.55
C TRP A 203 3.61 -3.07 13.54
N ASP A 204 3.20 -3.39 12.31
CA ASP A 204 2.95 -2.42 11.24
C ASP A 204 1.55 -1.82 11.39
N TYR A 205 1.51 -0.57 11.83
CA TYR A 205 0.29 0.22 11.93
C TYR A 205 0.10 1.13 10.71
N ALA A 206 0.89 1.08 9.64
CA ALA A 206 0.83 2.04 8.55
C ALA A 206 -0.58 2.16 7.92
N ALA A 207 -1.28 1.05 7.69
CA ALA A 207 -2.65 1.09 7.17
C ALA A 207 -3.72 1.36 8.26
N GLY A 208 -3.41 1.06 9.52
CA GLY A 208 -4.36 1.10 10.63
C GLY A 208 -4.34 2.41 11.44
N ALA A 209 -3.16 2.99 11.68
CA ALA A 209 -2.95 4.13 12.58
C ALA A 209 -3.84 5.36 12.31
N PRO A 210 -4.18 5.70 11.05
CA PRO A 210 -5.07 6.83 10.78
C PRO A 210 -6.50 6.63 11.30
N TYR A 211 -6.95 5.37 11.44
CA TYR A 211 -8.36 5.02 11.68
C TYR A 211 -8.57 4.29 13.02
N LEU A 212 -7.60 3.48 13.44
CA LEU A 212 -7.64 2.66 14.63
C LEU A 212 -6.89 3.33 15.79
N SER A 213 -7.25 2.97 17.01
CA SER A 213 -6.45 3.28 18.19
C SER A 213 -5.09 2.58 18.09
N VAL A 214 -4.04 3.29 18.51
CA VAL A 214 -2.68 2.78 18.51
C VAL A 214 -2.24 2.71 19.97
N ASP A 215 -1.87 1.52 20.44
CA ASP A 215 -1.40 1.34 21.81
C ASP A 215 -0.28 0.30 21.87
N MET A 216 0.90 0.76 22.31
CA MET A 216 2.08 -0.06 22.53
C MET A 216 1.85 -1.18 23.55
N HIS A 217 1.03 -0.95 24.60
CA HIS A 217 0.77 -1.87 25.71
C HIS A 217 -0.71 -2.30 25.81
N GLU A 218 -1.40 -2.34 24.66
CA GLU A 218 -2.81 -2.70 24.53
C GLU A 218 -3.19 -3.99 25.26
N GLY A 219 -4.30 -3.97 26.00
CA GLY A 219 -4.83 -5.15 26.69
C GLY A 219 -3.89 -5.74 27.75
N GLY A 220 -2.97 -4.94 28.28
CA GLY A 220 -1.98 -5.35 29.27
C GLY A 220 -0.83 -6.18 28.71
N VAL A 221 -0.73 -6.32 27.38
CA VAL A 221 0.35 -7.08 26.74
C VAL A 221 1.25 -6.11 25.98
N ALA A 222 2.50 -6.01 26.42
CA ALA A 222 3.42 -5.05 25.83
C ALA A 222 4.03 -5.55 24.51
N LYS A 223 3.81 -4.79 23.45
CA LYS A 223 4.52 -4.94 22.16
C LYS A 223 6.00 -4.53 22.36
N ASP A 224 6.87 -4.93 21.44
CA ASP A 224 8.30 -4.54 21.46
C ASP A 224 8.62 -3.40 20.52
N ALA A 225 7.87 -3.29 19.41
CA ALA A 225 7.88 -2.11 18.57
C ALA A 225 6.55 -1.94 17.84
N ILE A 226 6.17 -0.69 17.60
CA ILE A 226 5.12 -0.29 16.68
C ILE A 226 5.68 0.75 15.70
N PHE A 227 5.22 0.72 14.46
CA PHE A 227 5.67 1.68 13.46
C PHE A 227 4.56 2.02 12.47
N PHE A 228 4.55 3.26 11.99
CA PHE A 228 3.54 3.76 11.06
C PHE A 228 4.02 5.00 10.29
N SER A 229 3.28 5.37 9.25
CA SER A 229 3.58 6.50 8.35
C SER A 229 2.65 7.67 8.60
N MET A 230 3.19 8.86 8.90
CA MET A 230 2.33 10.04 9.12
C MET A 230 1.69 10.57 7.84
N HIS A 231 2.30 10.38 6.67
CA HIS A 231 1.66 10.79 5.39
C HIS A 231 0.30 10.13 5.15
N LYS A 232 -0.04 9.05 5.85
CA LYS A 232 -1.35 8.39 5.75
C LYS A 232 -2.45 9.01 6.62
N PHE A 233 -2.09 9.94 7.49
CA PHE A 233 -3.04 10.70 8.31
C PHE A 233 -3.53 11.91 7.52
N MET A 234 -4.77 12.34 7.80
CA MET A 234 -5.25 13.64 7.34
C MET A 234 -4.38 14.76 7.94
N GLY A 235 -3.89 15.65 7.09
CA GLY A 235 -2.92 16.69 7.43
C GLY A 235 -1.47 16.20 7.61
N GLY A 236 -1.23 14.91 7.40
CA GLY A 236 0.07 14.29 7.56
C GLY A 236 1.01 14.24 6.34
N PRO A 237 0.60 14.50 5.07
CA PRO A 237 1.55 14.52 3.95
C PRO A 237 2.78 15.41 4.23
N GLY A 238 3.97 14.89 3.95
CA GLY A 238 5.24 15.57 4.27
C GLY A 238 5.66 15.49 5.74
N ALA A 239 5.07 14.60 6.54
CA ALA A 239 5.52 14.27 7.89
C ALA A 239 6.27 12.91 7.94
N PRO A 240 7.15 12.68 8.93
CA PRO A 240 8.02 11.50 9.01
C PRO A 240 7.27 10.20 9.33
N GLY A 241 7.96 9.08 9.23
CA GLY A 241 7.56 7.84 9.88
C GLY A 241 7.83 7.88 11.37
N ILE A 242 7.03 7.15 12.14
CA ILE A 242 7.21 7.01 13.59
C ILE A 242 7.63 5.57 13.90
N LEU A 243 8.70 5.42 14.68
CA LEU A 243 9.06 4.19 15.37
C LEU A 243 8.87 4.42 16.86
N ARG A 244 7.99 3.65 17.51
CA ARG A 244 8.06 3.47 18.96
C ARG A 244 8.58 2.08 19.26
N THR A 245 9.59 2.00 20.10
CA THR A 245 10.24 0.73 20.45
C THR A 245 10.67 0.73 21.90
N ARG A 246 10.88 -0.46 22.47
CA ARG A 246 11.52 -0.56 23.78
C ARG A 246 12.90 0.09 23.74
N ARG A 247 13.24 0.84 24.78
CA ARG A 247 14.53 1.52 24.93
C ARG A 247 15.70 0.59 24.69
N TRP A 248 15.68 -0.62 25.25
CA TRP A 248 16.75 -1.60 25.09
C TRP A 248 17.09 -1.89 23.61
N ALA A 249 16.09 -1.85 22.71
CA ALA A 249 16.30 -2.12 21.30
C ALA A 249 17.03 -0.95 20.61
N ALA A 250 16.92 0.26 21.13
CA ALA A 250 17.56 1.46 20.60
C ALA A 250 18.79 1.92 21.40
N SER A 251 18.99 1.40 22.62
CA SER A 251 20.16 1.66 23.47
C SER A 251 21.46 1.20 22.84
N LYS A 252 22.58 1.81 23.27
CA LYS A 252 23.93 1.38 22.87
C LYS A 252 24.15 -0.10 23.20
N SER A 253 24.84 -0.80 22.32
CA SER A 253 25.39 -2.12 22.63
C SER A 253 26.49 -2.01 23.70
N ALA A 254 27.05 -3.13 24.16
CA ALA A 254 28.18 -3.13 25.09
C ALA A 254 29.49 -2.52 24.52
N ARG A 255 29.46 -1.97 23.31
CA ARG A 255 30.61 -1.31 22.67
C ARG A 255 30.70 0.13 23.14
N TRP A 256 31.91 0.55 23.50
CA TRP A 256 32.22 1.92 23.96
C TRP A 256 31.67 3.02 23.03
N ASN A 257 31.85 2.88 21.71
CA ASN A 257 31.37 3.83 20.72
C ASN A 257 30.44 3.13 19.71
N ASP A 258 29.27 2.69 20.19
CA ASP A 258 28.28 2.00 19.38
C ASP A 258 27.73 2.92 18.27
N VAL A 259 28.08 2.61 17.02
CA VAL A 259 27.74 3.42 15.85
C VAL A 259 26.22 3.40 15.64
N PRO A 260 25.53 4.55 15.51
CA PRO A 260 24.10 4.58 15.16
C PRO A 260 23.79 3.96 13.80
N VAL A 261 22.52 3.70 13.52
CA VAL A 261 22.11 3.23 12.18
C VAL A 261 22.43 4.28 11.12
N TYR A 262 22.21 5.55 11.42
CA TYR A 262 22.44 6.68 10.53
C TYR A 262 23.47 7.65 11.14
N PRO A 263 24.78 7.35 11.08
CA PRO A 263 25.80 8.28 11.57
C PRO A 263 25.83 9.54 10.70
N GLY A 264 25.87 10.70 11.35
CA GLY A 264 25.87 12.00 10.67
C GLY A 264 25.97 13.18 11.63
N GLY A 265 25.80 14.40 11.11
CA GLY A 265 25.70 15.61 11.94
C GLY A 265 24.61 15.46 13.01
N GLY A 266 24.83 16.03 14.20
CA GLY A 266 23.90 15.93 15.33
C GLY A 266 23.94 14.61 16.12
N THR A 267 24.57 13.55 15.60
CA THR A 267 24.66 12.24 16.32
C THR A 267 25.85 12.14 17.27
N VAL A 268 26.76 13.10 17.20
CA VAL A 268 28.07 13.09 17.85
C VAL A 268 28.10 14.08 19.01
N ARG A 269 28.77 13.68 20.09
CA ARG A 269 29.12 14.56 21.20
C ARG A 269 30.36 15.39 20.85
N LEU A 270 31.37 14.75 20.25
CA LEU A 270 32.62 15.39 19.84
C LEU A 270 33.24 14.65 18.66
N VAL A 271 33.86 15.40 17.73
CA VAL A 271 34.58 14.87 16.58
C VAL A 271 35.91 15.62 16.41
N SER A 272 36.97 14.88 16.13
CA SER A 272 38.27 15.38 15.69
C SER A 272 38.65 14.75 14.35
N HIS A 273 39.82 15.09 13.82
CA HIS A 273 40.34 14.46 12.59
C HIS A 273 40.52 12.94 12.72
N GLN A 274 40.69 12.40 13.94
CA GLN A 274 41.05 11.00 14.17
C GLN A 274 40.05 10.24 15.04
N MET A 275 39.21 10.95 15.81
CA MET A 275 38.33 10.37 16.82
C MET A 275 36.94 10.97 16.74
N HIS A 276 35.94 10.21 17.19
CA HIS A 276 34.59 10.71 17.39
C HIS A 276 33.91 9.91 18.50
N GLU A 277 32.98 10.56 19.20
CA GLU A 277 32.14 9.96 20.22
C GLU A 277 30.67 10.24 19.90
N TYR A 278 29.82 9.21 19.85
CA TYR A 278 28.39 9.38 19.64
C TYR A 278 27.65 9.71 20.95
N THR A 279 26.62 10.57 20.84
CA THR A 279 25.77 10.97 21.98
C THR A 279 25.07 9.77 22.63
N GLU A 280 24.80 9.89 23.94
CA GLU A 280 24.08 8.88 24.71
C GLU A 280 22.56 8.97 24.50
N THR A 281 22.04 10.17 24.23
CA THR A 281 20.63 10.42 23.95
C THR A 281 20.20 9.62 22.72
N ILE A 282 19.23 8.72 22.89
CA ILE A 282 18.85 7.77 21.84
C ILE A 282 18.31 8.51 20.61
N GLU A 283 17.47 9.50 20.85
CA GLU A 283 16.81 10.33 19.85
C GLU A 283 17.84 11.07 18.99
N GLU A 284 18.79 11.78 19.61
CA GLU A 284 19.86 12.49 18.90
C GLU A 284 20.80 11.52 18.17
N ARG A 285 21.11 10.37 18.77
CA ARG A 285 22.04 9.39 18.21
C ARG A 285 21.49 8.75 16.93
N GLU A 286 20.22 8.36 16.94
CA GLU A 286 19.64 7.55 15.85
C GLU A 286 18.95 8.39 14.76
N GLU A 287 18.67 9.67 15.01
CA GLU A 287 18.06 10.61 14.05
C GLU A 287 19.12 11.49 13.36
N GLY A 288 20.13 10.87 12.75
CA GLY A 288 21.29 11.61 12.22
C GLY A 288 21.02 12.51 11.01
N GLY A 289 21.74 13.64 10.98
CA GLY A 289 21.57 14.73 10.02
C GLY A 289 20.68 15.86 10.57
N THR A 290 20.38 16.85 9.73
CA THR A 290 19.33 17.83 10.04
C THR A 290 17.99 17.09 10.06
N PRO A 291 17.28 17.03 11.20
CA PRO A 291 16.01 16.33 11.25
C PRO A 291 14.94 17.06 10.45
N ASP A 292 13.89 16.34 10.05
CA ASP A 292 12.68 16.94 9.48
C ASP A 292 11.83 17.58 10.61
N ILE A 293 12.24 18.78 11.03
CA ILE A 293 11.63 19.48 12.18
C ILE A 293 10.18 19.84 11.87
N VAL A 294 9.94 20.46 10.71
CA VAL A 294 8.59 20.87 10.28
C VAL A 294 7.69 19.66 10.12
N GLY A 295 8.19 18.57 9.53
CA GLY A 295 7.46 17.31 9.45
C GLY A 295 7.12 16.73 10.82
N ALA A 296 8.03 16.77 11.80
CA ALA A 296 7.75 16.31 13.17
C ALA A 296 6.63 17.12 13.85
N LEU A 297 6.61 18.44 13.66
CA LEU A 297 5.53 19.29 14.16
C LEU A 297 4.21 19.02 13.43
N ARG A 298 4.25 18.84 12.10
CA ARG A 298 3.11 18.41 11.28
C ARG A 298 2.54 17.07 11.77
N ALA A 299 3.42 16.12 12.14
CA ALA A 299 2.99 14.83 12.68
C ALA A 299 2.15 15.00 13.97
N ALA A 300 2.61 15.85 14.89
CA ALA A 300 1.86 16.12 16.12
C ALA A 300 0.50 16.80 15.83
N LEU A 301 0.46 17.77 14.93
CA LEU A 301 -0.79 18.41 14.50
C LEU A 301 -1.78 17.41 13.88
N ALA A 302 -1.30 16.52 13.00
CA ALA A 302 -2.14 15.48 12.39
C ALA A 302 -2.67 14.48 13.43
N PHE A 303 -1.87 14.13 14.45
CA PHE A 303 -2.33 13.30 15.56
C PHE A 303 -3.38 13.99 16.42
N GLN A 304 -3.18 15.27 16.74
CA GLN A 304 -4.15 16.06 17.48
C GLN A 304 -5.47 16.18 16.72
N LEU A 305 -5.40 16.39 15.40
CA LEU A 305 -6.58 16.36 14.54
C LEU A 305 -7.30 15.01 14.65
N LYS A 306 -6.58 13.89 14.51
CA LYS A 306 -7.17 12.55 14.70
C LYS A 306 -7.81 12.40 16.08
N ALA A 307 -7.11 12.79 17.15
CA ALA A 307 -7.63 12.71 18.50
C ALA A 307 -8.91 13.53 18.70
N SER A 308 -9.03 14.69 18.04
CA SER A 308 -10.22 15.54 18.10
C SER A 308 -11.48 14.91 17.47
N LEU A 309 -11.30 13.92 16.59
CA LEU A 309 -12.39 13.14 15.99
C LEU A 309 -12.93 12.07 16.95
N GLY A 310 -12.19 11.71 17.99
CA GLY A 310 -12.52 10.61 18.90
C GLY A 310 -12.25 9.22 18.27
N ASP A 311 -12.77 8.18 18.92
CA ASP A 311 -12.69 6.81 18.42
C ASP A 311 -13.72 6.57 17.31
N LEU A 312 -13.22 6.45 16.07
CA LEU A 312 -14.03 6.21 14.88
C LEU A 312 -14.29 4.72 14.61
N GLY A 313 -13.79 3.80 15.42
CA GLY A 313 -13.80 2.35 15.13
C GLY A 313 -15.19 1.80 14.80
N HIS A 314 -16.22 2.19 15.55
CA HIS A 314 -17.60 1.78 15.29
C HIS A 314 -18.17 2.35 13.97
N LEU A 315 -17.79 3.58 13.62
CA LEU A 315 -18.21 4.20 12.35
C LEU A 315 -17.49 3.54 11.16
N GLU A 316 -16.19 3.25 11.31
CA GLU A 316 -15.40 2.52 10.31
C GLU A 316 -16.01 1.13 10.04
N GLN A 317 -16.38 0.39 11.08
CA GLN A 317 -17.07 -0.90 10.95
C GLN A 317 -18.45 -0.77 10.27
N ALA A 318 -19.24 0.23 10.64
CA ALA A 318 -20.55 0.46 10.02
C ALA A 318 -20.42 0.83 8.53
N THR A 319 -19.45 1.68 8.16
CA THR A 319 -19.12 1.99 6.77
C THR A 319 -18.63 0.76 6.03
N ALA A 320 -17.74 -0.01 6.64
CA ALA A 320 -17.25 -1.24 6.06
C ALA A 320 -18.38 -2.21 5.72
N ALA A 321 -19.32 -2.43 6.64
CA ALA A 321 -20.45 -3.34 6.45
C ALA A 321 -21.37 -2.90 5.29
N ARG A 322 -21.72 -1.60 5.22
CA ARG A 322 -22.60 -1.08 4.17
C ARG A 322 -22.00 -1.17 2.77
N VAL A 323 -20.75 -0.74 2.62
CA VAL A 323 -20.05 -0.80 1.33
C VAL A 323 -19.83 -2.26 0.92
N THR A 324 -19.44 -3.14 1.86
CA THR A 324 -19.35 -4.59 1.60
C THR A 324 -20.67 -5.14 1.05
N ALA A 325 -21.79 -4.86 1.71
CA ALA A 325 -23.10 -5.33 1.30
C ALA A 325 -23.48 -4.84 -0.12
N ALA A 326 -23.19 -3.57 -0.44
CA ALA A 326 -23.48 -3.01 -1.75
C ALA A 326 -22.64 -3.68 -2.86
N LEU A 327 -21.33 -3.90 -2.63
CA LEU A 327 -20.44 -4.49 -3.62
C LEU A 327 -20.70 -6.00 -3.83
N GLN A 328 -21.01 -6.74 -2.76
CA GLN A 328 -21.20 -8.20 -2.84
C GLN A 328 -22.42 -8.62 -3.65
N VAL A 329 -23.47 -7.81 -3.68
CA VAL A 329 -24.72 -8.13 -4.41
C VAL A 329 -24.52 -8.02 -5.92
N HIS A 330 -23.52 -7.28 -6.39
CA HIS A 330 -23.33 -7.04 -7.81
C HIS A 330 -22.65 -8.25 -8.51
N PRO A 331 -23.29 -8.89 -9.51
CA PRO A 331 -22.83 -10.17 -10.09
C PRO A 331 -21.51 -10.09 -10.87
N CYS A 332 -21.14 -8.87 -11.30
CA CYS A 332 -19.88 -8.60 -11.99
C CYS A 332 -18.73 -8.26 -11.03
N ILE A 333 -18.98 -7.95 -9.76
CA ILE A 333 -17.91 -7.56 -8.83
C ILE A 333 -17.39 -8.82 -8.12
N VAL A 334 -16.07 -9.02 -8.17
CA VAL A 334 -15.40 -10.01 -7.34
C VAL A 334 -14.64 -9.25 -6.26
N LEU A 335 -15.21 -9.19 -5.06
CA LEU A 335 -14.57 -8.58 -3.90
C LEU A 335 -13.47 -9.51 -3.39
N LEU A 336 -12.27 -8.95 -3.13
CA LEU A 336 -11.12 -9.71 -2.64
C LEU A 336 -11.06 -9.70 -1.11
N GLY A 337 -10.66 -10.85 -0.55
CA GLY A 337 -10.64 -11.11 0.89
C GLY A 337 -12.00 -11.58 1.41
N ASP A 338 -12.02 -12.19 2.59
CA ASP A 338 -13.25 -12.70 3.21
C ASP A 338 -14.21 -11.54 3.57
N PRO A 339 -15.37 -11.40 2.90
CA PRO A 339 -16.31 -10.32 3.16
C PRO A 339 -16.86 -10.27 4.59
N ALA A 340 -16.86 -11.38 5.32
CA ALA A 340 -17.34 -11.44 6.70
C ALA A 340 -16.26 -10.98 7.71
N ALA A 341 -15.01 -10.85 7.29
CA ALA A 341 -13.90 -10.46 8.14
C ALA A 341 -14.04 -9.01 8.65
N PRO A 342 -13.73 -8.75 9.94
CA PRO A 342 -13.56 -7.40 10.45
C PRO A 342 -12.52 -6.64 9.64
N ARG A 343 -12.87 -5.43 9.19
CA ARG A 343 -12.03 -4.64 8.29
C ARG A 343 -12.23 -3.15 8.48
N LEU A 344 -11.21 -2.39 8.09
CA LEU A 344 -11.35 -1.00 7.69
C LEU A 344 -12.08 -0.94 6.33
N PRO A 345 -12.75 0.17 5.99
CA PRO A 345 -13.49 0.34 4.73
C PRO A 345 -12.53 0.55 3.55
N THR A 346 -11.71 -0.46 3.27
CA THR A 346 -10.77 -0.58 2.16
C THR A 346 -11.17 -1.80 1.34
N PHE A 347 -11.41 -1.61 0.05
CA PHE A 347 -12.00 -2.63 -0.81
C PHE A 347 -11.15 -2.79 -2.05
N SER A 348 -10.61 -3.99 -2.24
CA SER A 348 -9.97 -4.41 -3.47
C SER A 348 -10.92 -5.35 -4.23
N PHE A 349 -11.08 -5.13 -5.53
CA PHE A 349 -12.04 -5.86 -6.33
C PHE A 349 -11.59 -6.01 -7.78
N LEU A 350 -12.20 -6.98 -8.46
CA LEU A 350 -12.14 -7.16 -9.91
C LEU A 350 -13.54 -6.96 -10.50
N ILE A 351 -13.60 -6.57 -11.77
CA ILE A 351 -14.86 -6.50 -12.53
C ILE A 351 -14.83 -7.58 -13.60
N ARG A 352 -15.69 -8.58 -13.46
CA ARG A 352 -15.86 -9.72 -14.35
C ARG A 352 -16.85 -9.41 -15.46
N ARG A 353 -16.53 -9.87 -16.66
CA ARG A 353 -17.41 -9.90 -17.82
C ARG A 353 -17.19 -11.23 -18.57
N GLY A 354 -18.16 -12.14 -18.43
CA GLY A 354 -18.01 -13.50 -18.94
C GLY A 354 -16.88 -14.25 -18.22
N SER A 355 -15.96 -14.84 -18.98
CA SER A 355 -14.75 -15.53 -18.51
C SER A 355 -13.55 -14.60 -18.30
N LEU A 356 -13.69 -13.29 -18.57
CA LEU A 356 -12.59 -12.32 -18.48
C LEU A 356 -12.90 -11.23 -17.45
N PHE A 357 -11.90 -10.39 -17.20
CA PHE A 357 -12.03 -9.22 -16.33
C PHE A 357 -11.74 -7.93 -17.08
N LEU A 358 -12.24 -6.81 -16.58
CA LEU A 358 -11.71 -5.50 -16.96
C LEU A 358 -10.32 -5.35 -16.34
N HIS A 359 -9.37 -4.84 -17.13
CA HIS A 359 -8.03 -4.57 -16.62
C HIS A 359 -8.11 -3.51 -15.49
N PRO A 360 -7.48 -3.71 -14.32
CA PRO A 360 -7.64 -2.83 -13.17
C PRO A 360 -7.16 -1.40 -13.44
N ASN A 361 -6.11 -1.23 -14.26
CA ASN A 361 -5.68 0.10 -14.69
C ASN A 361 -6.76 0.82 -15.52
N PHE A 362 -7.53 0.08 -16.34
CA PHE A 362 -8.65 0.65 -17.09
C PHE A 362 -9.80 1.03 -16.16
N VAL A 363 -10.15 0.16 -15.20
CA VAL A 363 -11.18 0.47 -14.20
C VAL A 363 -10.82 1.73 -13.41
N SER A 364 -9.58 1.84 -12.91
CA SER A 364 -9.12 3.03 -12.19
C SER A 364 -9.12 4.28 -13.08
N ARG A 365 -8.67 4.16 -14.33
CA ARG A 365 -8.68 5.28 -15.27
C ARG A 365 -10.09 5.75 -15.58
N LEU A 366 -11.02 4.82 -15.81
CA LEU A 366 -12.41 5.12 -16.14
C LEU A 366 -13.14 5.78 -14.96
N LEU A 367 -12.90 5.30 -13.72
CA LEU A 367 -13.42 5.94 -12.52
C LEU A 367 -12.94 7.39 -12.37
N SER A 368 -11.66 7.64 -12.66
CA SER A 368 -11.11 9.00 -12.65
C SER A 368 -11.70 9.86 -13.77
N ASP A 369 -11.78 9.35 -14.99
CA ASP A 369 -12.21 10.12 -16.16
C ASP A 369 -13.71 10.43 -16.14
N LEU A 370 -14.56 9.47 -15.78
CA LEU A 370 -16.02 9.69 -15.77
C LEU A 370 -16.49 10.40 -14.51
N PHE A 371 -15.88 10.11 -13.35
CA PHE A 371 -16.44 10.48 -12.05
C PHE A 371 -15.51 11.34 -11.19
N GLY A 372 -14.26 11.56 -11.62
CA GLY A 372 -13.25 12.24 -10.80
C GLY A 372 -12.72 11.41 -9.64
N ILE A 373 -13.10 10.14 -9.55
CA ILE A 373 -12.78 9.26 -8.42
C ILE A 373 -11.37 8.69 -8.59
N GLN A 374 -10.47 9.03 -7.66
CA GLN A 374 -9.11 8.53 -7.64
C GLN A 374 -9.07 7.20 -6.89
N THR A 375 -8.71 6.14 -7.61
CA THR A 375 -8.53 4.80 -7.05
C THR A 375 -7.13 4.31 -7.39
N ARG A 376 -6.72 3.20 -6.77
CA ARG A 376 -5.43 2.57 -7.07
C ARG A 376 -5.61 1.25 -7.80
N SER A 377 -4.72 0.96 -8.74
CA SER A 377 -4.66 -0.32 -9.45
C SER A 377 -3.32 -1.03 -9.25
N GLY A 378 -3.33 -2.37 -9.37
CA GLY A 378 -2.17 -3.25 -9.24
C GLY A 378 -2.07 -3.96 -7.89
N CYS A 379 -0.98 -4.70 -7.64
CA CYS A 379 -0.79 -5.51 -6.42
C CYS A 379 -0.37 -4.72 -5.15
N ALA A 380 -0.54 -3.40 -5.16
CA ALA A 380 -0.44 -2.48 -4.01
C ALA A 380 0.70 -2.76 -3.00
N CYS A 381 1.90 -3.10 -3.46
CA CYS A 381 3.07 -3.35 -2.62
C CYS A 381 2.89 -4.45 -1.54
N ALA A 382 1.99 -5.40 -1.78
CA ALA A 382 1.80 -6.60 -0.96
C ALA A 382 1.63 -7.82 -1.89
N GLY A 383 2.61 -7.98 -2.80
CA GLY A 383 2.61 -8.96 -3.88
C GLY A 383 2.25 -10.40 -3.49
N PRO A 384 2.86 -10.98 -2.42
CA PRO A 384 2.51 -12.34 -1.98
C PRO A 384 1.03 -12.48 -1.59
N TYR A 385 0.46 -11.50 -0.88
CA TYR A 385 -0.95 -11.52 -0.51
C TYR A 385 -1.86 -11.28 -1.72
N GLY A 386 -1.49 -10.36 -2.61
CA GLY A 386 -2.18 -10.18 -3.89
C GLY A 386 -2.23 -11.46 -4.73
N ALA A 387 -1.11 -12.18 -4.82
CA ALA A 387 -1.05 -13.47 -5.50
C ALA A 387 -1.97 -14.51 -4.83
N HIS A 388 -1.95 -14.59 -3.50
CA HIS A 388 -2.85 -15.47 -2.74
C HIS A 388 -4.33 -15.17 -3.03
N LEU A 389 -4.74 -13.90 -2.95
CA LEU A 389 -6.11 -13.46 -3.22
C LEU A 389 -6.57 -13.75 -4.64
N LEU A 390 -5.64 -13.73 -5.59
CA LEU A 390 -5.91 -14.00 -7.01
C LEU A 390 -5.77 -15.49 -7.37
N GLY A 391 -5.40 -16.36 -6.41
CA GLY A 391 -5.20 -17.78 -6.63
C GLY A 391 -3.94 -18.12 -7.44
N ILE A 392 -2.95 -17.23 -7.43
CA ILE A 392 -1.72 -17.35 -8.21
C ILE A 392 -0.69 -18.13 -7.40
N SER A 393 -0.34 -19.34 -7.86
CA SER A 393 0.75 -20.16 -7.30
C SER A 393 2.13 -19.54 -7.56
N ASP A 394 3.14 -19.94 -6.79
CA ASP A 394 4.53 -19.50 -6.99
C ASP A 394 5.08 -19.84 -8.38
N GLU A 395 4.73 -21.00 -8.95
CA GLU A 395 5.14 -21.36 -10.31
C GLU A 395 4.55 -20.41 -11.34
N MET A 396 3.27 -20.05 -11.17
CA MET A 396 2.58 -19.09 -12.03
C MET A 396 3.16 -17.68 -11.87
N ALA A 397 3.46 -17.26 -10.64
CA ALA A 397 4.11 -15.98 -10.37
C ALA A 397 5.47 -15.88 -11.07
N ALA A 398 6.28 -16.94 -11.05
CA ALA A 398 7.57 -16.97 -11.77
C ALA A 398 7.41 -16.82 -13.29
N VAL A 399 6.36 -17.40 -13.88
CA VAL A 399 6.05 -17.20 -15.31
C VAL A 399 5.64 -15.76 -15.59
N LEU A 400 4.76 -15.17 -14.77
CA LEU A 400 4.34 -13.78 -14.90
C LEU A 400 5.53 -12.81 -14.82
N PHE A 401 6.48 -13.03 -13.90
CA PHE A 401 7.72 -12.27 -13.84
C PHE A 401 8.53 -12.38 -15.13
N SER A 402 8.62 -13.57 -15.73
CA SER A 402 9.32 -13.76 -17.00
C SER A 402 8.63 -13.02 -18.15
N LEU A 403 7.30 -13.04 -18.20
CA LEU A 403 6.52 -12.31 -19.22
C LEU A 403 6.68 -10.79 -19.06
N GLU A 404 6.61 -10.26 -17.84
CA GLU A 404 6.85 -8.84 -17.55
C GLU A 404 8.26 -8.42 -18.01
N HIS A 405 9.28 -9.24 -17.75
CA HIS A 405 10.65 -8.97 -18.19
C HIS A 405 10.83 -8.95 -19.72
N ARG A 406 9.97 -9.65 -20.46
CA ARG A 406 9.93 -9.64 -21.93
C ARG A 406 9.08 -8.50 -22.50
N GLY A 407 8.64 -7.56 -21.66
CA GLY A 407 7.83 -6.43 -22.09
C GLY A 407 6.38 -6.79 -22.34
N ALA A 408 5.79 -7.73 -21.59
CA ALA A 408 4.34 -7.95 -21.54
C ALA A 408 3.74 -7.40 -20.23
N GLY A 409 3.89 -6.10 -19.97
CA GLY A 409 3.43 -5.47 -18.73
C GLY A 409 1.92 -5.60 -18.47
N ALA A 410 1.08 -5.70 -19.52
CA ALA A 410 -0.37 -5.83 -19.36
C ALA A 410 -0.83 -7.18 -18.78
N VAL A 411 0.00 -8.23 -18.82
CA VAL A 411 -0.37 -9.53 -18.22
C VAL A 411 -0.22 -9.53 -16.71
N LYS A 412 0.42 -8.50 -16.15
CA LYS A 412 0.66 -8.36 -14.71
C LYS A 412 -0.67 -8.35 -13.97
N PRO A 413 -0.96 -9.35 -13.14
CA PRO A 413 -2.21 -9.42 -12.41
C PRO A 413 -2.32 -8.27 -11.41
N GLY A 414 -3.55 -7.91 -11.06
CA GLY A 414 -3.82 -6.88 -10.08
C GLY A 414 -5.32 -6.69 -9.90
N PHE A 415 -5.68 -5.73 -9.06
CA PHE A 415 -7.06 -5.37 -8.74
C PHE A 415 -7.18 -3.85 -8.66
N THR A 416 -8.41 -3.35 -8.66
CA THR A 416 -8.70 -1.96 -8.32
C THR A 416 -9.02 -1.88 -6.84
N ARG A 417 -8.52 -0.85 -6.17
CA ARG A 417 -8.72 -0.59 -4.75
C ARG A 417 -9.20 0.82 -4.51
N PHE A 418 -10.20 0.97 -3.67
CA PHE A 418 -10.55 2.25 -3.05
C PHE A 418 -10.76 2.10 -1.54
N SER A 419 -10.79 3.21 -0.83
CA SER A 419 -11.09 3.32 0.59
C SER A 419 -12.06 4.46 0.86
N VAL A 420 -13.01 4.23 1.75
CA VAL A 420 -14.05 5.19 2.15
C VAL A 420 -13.95 5.44 3.64
N PRO A 421 -13.19 6.44 4.09
CA PRO A 421 -12.99 6.67 5.53
C PRO A 421 -14.28 7.10 6.22
N ALA A 422 -14.45 6.76 7.50
CA ALA A 422 -15.69 7.02 8.22
C ALA A 422 -16.03 8.52 8.40
N PHE A 423 -15.04 9.41 8.29
CA PHE A 423 -15.26 10.85 8.37
C PHE A 423 -15.94 11.43 7.12
N TRP A 424 -16.12 10.67 6.04
CA TRP A 424 -16.87 11.12 4.86
C TRP A 424 -18.36 11.36 5.15
N SER A 425 -19.01 12.13 4.27
CA SER A 425 -20.46 12.23 4.26
C SER A 425 -21.08 10.99 3.60
N ARG A 426 -22.35 10.71 3.91
CA ARG A 426 -23.08 9.56 3.35
C ARG A 426 -23.24 9.68 1.84
N GLU A 427 -23.42 10.90 1.34
CA GLU A 427 -23.60 11.21 -0.08
C GLU A 427 -22.31 10.93 -0.87
N ARG A 428 -21.14 11.29 -0.31
CA ARG A 428 -19.85 11.01 -0.94
C ARG A 428 -19.53 9.52 -0.93
N GLU A 429 -19.81 8.82 0.18
CA GLU A 429 -19.72 7.35 0.24
C GLU A 429 -20.59 6.71 -0.85
N GLN A 430 -21.87 7.10 -0.92
CA GLN A 430 -22.82 6.54 -1.88
C GLN A 430 -22.40 6.82 -3.33
N PHE A 431 -21.92 8.02 -3.64
CA PHE A 431 -21.44 8.37 -4.97
C PHE A 431 -20.31 7.44 -5.46
N VAL A 432 -19.33 7.13 -4.59
CA VAL A 432 -18.22 6.23 -4.96
C VAL A 432 -18.73 4.79 -5.16
N VAL A 433 -19.68 4.35 -4.33
CA VAL A 433 -20.33 3.04 -4.49
C VAL A 433 -21.08 2.98 -5.81
N ASP A 434 -21.96 3.94 -6.09
CA ASP A 434 -22.79 3.98 -7.29
C ASP A 434 -21.95 4.06 -8.57
N ALA A 435 -20.88 4.87 -8.58
CA ALA A 435 -19.94 4.93 -9.69
C ALA A 435 -19.21 3.60 -9.91
N THR A 436 -18.85 2.90 -8.83
CA THR A 436 -18.24 1.57 -8.91
C THR A 436 -19.22 0.55 -9.50
N LEU A 437 -20.48 0.55 -9.05
CA LEU A 437 -21.53 -0.31 -9.59
C LEU A 437 -21.83 0.00 -11.06
N PHE A 438 -21.84 1.28 -11.45
CA PHE A 438 -21.95 1.71 -12.84
C PHE A 438 -20.82 1.14 -13.70
N VAL A 439 -19.56 1.30 -13.27
CA VAL A 439 -18.40 0.75 -14.02
C VAL A 439 -18.45 -0.77 -14.06
N ALA A 440 -18.94 -1.44 -13.01
CA ALA A 440 -19.11 -2.88 -12.99
C ALA A 440 -20.18 -3.37 -14.00
N SER A 441 -21.25 -2.62 -14.19
CA SER A 441 -22.32 -2.94 -15.14
C SER A 441 -21.97 -2.55 -16.59
N HIS A 442 -21.36 -1.38 -16.78
CA HIS A 442 -21.30 -0.72 -18.08
C HIS A 442 -19.89 -0.32 -18.51
N GLY A 443 -18.89 -0.42 -17.64
CA GLY A 443 -17.53 0.06 -17.94
C GLY A 443 -16.90 -0.57 -19.18
N TRP A 444 -17.25 -1.83 -19.48
CA TRP A 444 -16.79 -2.52 -20.69
C TRP A 444 -17.21 -1.82 -21.99
N ARG A 445 -18.32 -1.06 -22.01
CA ARG A 445 -18.80 -0.31 -23.18
C ARG A 445 -17.88 0.86 -23.53
N PHE A 446 -17.14 1.36 -22.55
CA PHE A 446 -16.21 2.47 -22.74
C PHE A 446 -14.85 2.01 -23.24
N LEU A 447 -14.54 0.70 -23.25
CA LEU A 447 -13.22 0.18 -23.63
C LEU A 447 -12.74 0.68 -25.00
N ALA A 448 -13.66 0.86 -25.95
CA ALA A 448 -13.35 1.31 -27.30
C ALA A 448 -12.78 2.75 -27.34
N LEU A 449 -13.03 3.56 -26.29
CA LEU A 449 -12.51 4.92 -26.14
C LEU A 449 -11.09 4.96 -25.56
N TYR A 450 -10.48 3.80 -25.27
CA TYR A 450 -9.20 3.71 -24.60
C TYR A 450 -8.24 2.78 -25.34
N ASP A 451 -6.95 3.05 -25.18
CA ASP A 451 -5.86 2.17 -25.55
C ASP A 451 -5.26 1.54 -24.30
N LEU A 452 -4.94 0.24 -24.39
CA LEU A 452 -4.16 -0.48 -23.40
C LEU A 452 -2.81 -0.85 -24.04
N SER A 453 -1.73 -0.24 -23.56
CA SER A 453 -0.38 -0.64 -23.95
C SER A 453 -0.10 -2.05 -23.42
N LEU A 454 -0.03 -3.03 -24.31
CA LEU A 454 0.29 -4.42 -23.93
C LEU A 454 1.67 -4.55 -23.30
N SER A 455 2.59 -3.64 -23.63
CA SER A 455 3.96 -3.66 -23.13
C SER A 455 4.13 -3.07 -21.73
N SER A 456 3.41 -2.00 -21.42
CA SER A 456 3.53 -1.29 -20.14
C SER A 456 2.35 -1.50 -19.19
N GLY A 457 1.20 -1.97 -19.70
CA GLY A 457 -0.07 -2.01 -18.98
C GLY A 457 -0.73 -0.64 -18.79
N VAL A 458 -0.15 0.44 -19.35
CA VAL A 458 -0.70 1.80 -19.26
C VAL A 458 -1.97 1.91 -20.10
N VAL A 459 -2.96 2.61 -19.55
CA VAL A 459 -4.24 2.90 -20.21
C VAL A 459 -4.33 4.38 -20.53
N THR A 460 -4.61 4.73 -21.79
CA THR A 460 -4.74 6.10 -22.27
C THR A 460 -6.08 6.30 -22.97
N SER A 461 -6.72 7.45 -22.76
CA SER A 461 -7.92 7.83 -23.49
C SER A 461 -7.58 8.20 -24.93
N ARG A 462 -8.40 7.78 -25.89
CA ARG A 462 -8.36 8.21 -27.30
C ARG A 462 -9.01 9.57 -27.53
N LEU A 463 -9.86 9.99 -26.60
CA LEU A 463 -10.40 11.34 -26.57
C LEU A 463 -9.32 12.34 -26.15
N ALA A 464 -9.44 13.58 -26.60
CA ALA A 464 -8.53 14.66 -26.26
C ALA A 464 -8.37 14.76 -24.73
N THR A 465 -7.16 14.49 -24.25
CA THR A 465 -6.84 14.55 -22.83
C THR A 465 -6.11 15.87 -22.56
N PRO A 466 -6.49 16.63 -21.52
CA PRO A 466 -5.76 17.82 -21.12
C PRO A 466 -4.29 17.51 -20.84
N LEU A 467 -3.39 18.42 -21.24
CA LEU A 467 -1.98 18.28 -20.93
C LEU A 467 -1.75 18.44 -19.42
N LEU A 468 -0.82 17.63 -18.89
CA LEU A 468 -0.37 17.78 -17.51
C LEU A 468 0.43 19.07 -17.36
N THR A 469 0.27 19.75 -16.23
CA THR A 469 1.14 20.86 -15.86
C THR A 469 2.54 20.33 -15.55
N THR A 470 3.55 21.06 -16.01
CA THR A 470 4.96 20.76 -15.76
C THR A 470 5.45 21.43 -14.48
N TRP A 471 6.60 21.00 -13.97
CA TRP A 471 7.27 21.71 -12.88
C TRP A 471 7.59 23.17 -13.25
N SER A 472 7.98 23.42 -14.50
CA SER A 472 8.22 24.77 -15.01
C SER A 472 6.96 25.62 -14.95
N ASP A 473 5.78 25.05 -15.18
CA ASP A 473 4.52 25.80 -15.07
C ASP A 473 4.24 26.24 -13.63
N VAL A 474 4.59 25.40 -12.64
CA VAL A 474 4.46 25.76 -11.22
C VAL A 474 5.39 26.91 -10.85
N VAL A 475 6.66 26.82 -11.27
CA VAL A 475 7.68 27.85 -10.97
C VAL A 475 7.33 29.20 -11.62
N ASN A 476 6.79 29.17 -12.84
CA ASN A 476 6.42 30.38 -13.57
C ASN A 476 5.03 30.93 -13.19
N GLY A 477 4.29 30.24 -12.31
CA GLY A 477 2.92 30.62 -11.95
C GLY A 477 1.90 30.45 -13.07
N SER A 478 2.23 29.71 -14.14
CA SER A 478 1.30 29.36 -15.23
C SER A 478 0.49 28.10 -14.96
N ALA A 479 0.83 27.33 -13.92
CA ALA A 479 -0.01 26.26 -13.42
C ALA A 479 -1.33 26.84 -12.91
N ALA A 480 -2.46 26.28 -13.39
CA ALA A 480 -3.77 26.74 -12.98
C ALA A 480 -3.93 26.64 -11.45
N VAL A 481 -4.37 27.73 -10.83
CA VAL A 481 -4.79 27.71 -9.43
C VAL A 481 -6.11 26.96 -9.37
N ASN A 482 -6.08 25.76 -8.78
CA ASN A 482 -7.28 24.96 -8.65
C ASN A 482 -8.31 25.68 -7.79
N THR A 483 -9.46 25.99 -8.38
CA THR A 483 -10.60 26.52 -7.64
C THR A 483 -11.29 25.36 -6.93
N PRO A 484 -11.58 25.47 -5.62
CA PRO A 484 -12.36 24.45 -4.92
C PRO A 484 -13.72 24.30 -5.58
N MET A 485 -14.06 23.10 -6.06
CA MET A 485 -15.43 22.84 -6.50
C MET A 485 -16.28 22.53 -5.27
N THR A 486 -17.12 23.47 -4.87
CA THR A 486 -18.15 23.24 -3.86
C THR A 486 -19.26 22.38 -4.45
N ASN A 487 -19.17 21.07 -4.22
CA ASN A 487 -20.19 20.07 -4.53
C ASN A 487 -20.44 19.82 -6.04
N ALA A 488 -19.68 18.92 -6.65
CA ALA A 488 -20.21 18.20 -7.80
C ALA A 488 -21.38 17.33 -7.31
N ASN A 489 -22.60 17.61 -7.77
CA ASN A 489 -23.74 16.76 -7.50
C ASN A 489 -23.50 15.38 -8.13
N GLY A 490 -23.14 14.39 -7.31
CA GLY A 490 -22.81 13.05 -7.76
C GLY A 490 -23.92 12.41 -8.62
N ALA A 491 -25.18 12.73 -8.33
CA ALA A 491 -26.33 12.27 -9.13
C ALA A 491 -26.31 12.85 -10.56
N THR A 492 -25.90 14.12 -10.72
CA THR A 492 -25.75 14.73 -12.04
C THR A 492 -24.64 14.06 -12.85
N VAL A 493 -23.51 13.77 -12.23
CA VAL A 493 -22.38 13.10 -12.90
C VAL A 493 -22.75 11.67 -13.31
N LEU A 494 -23.46 10.94 -12.44
CA LEU A 494 -24.02 9.61 -12.76
C LEU A 494 -25.03 9.66 -13.91
N ALA A 495 -25.91 10.66 -13.93
CA ALA A 495 -26.87 10.85 -15.01
C ALA A 495 -26.17 11.15 -16.34
N GLN A 496 -25.12 11.99 -16.33
CA GLN A 496 -24.30 12.27 -17.51
C GLN A 496 -23.63 10.99 -18.04
N ALA A 497 -23.00 10.20 -17.16
CA ALA A 497 -22.38 8.94 -17.55
C ALA A 497 -23.40 7.94 -18.11
N THR A 498 -24.62 7.91 -17.55
CA THR A 498 -25.72 7.07 -18.03
C THR A 498 -26.21 7.51 -19.41
N ALA A 499 -26.35 8.82 -19.65
CA ALA A 499 -26.74 9.35 -20.94
C ALA A 499 -25.75 8.98 -22.06
N MET A 500 -24.44 8.98 -21.76
CA MET A 500 -23.39 8.57 -22.70
C MET A 500 -23.53 7.12 -23.17
N LEU A 501 -24.20 6.24 -22.41
CA LEU A 501 -24.37 4.84 -22.81
C LEU A 501 -25.12 4.71 -24.14
N SER A 502 -26.12 5.56 -24.38
CA SER A 502 -26.91 5.56 -25.61
C SER A 502 -26.05 5.88 -26.84
N ASP A 503 -25.02 6.70 -26.68
CA ASP A 503 -24.13 7.13 -27.77
C ASP A 503 -23.02 6.11 -28.07
N LEU A 504 -22.64 5.28 -27.08
CA LEU A 504 -21.57 4.29 -27.21
C LEU A 504 -21.90 3.12 -28.15
N GLU A 505 -23.17 2.87 -28.47
CA GLU A 505 -23.57 1.82 -29.42
C GLU A 505 -23.43 2.26 -30.90
N VAL A 506 -23.26 3.55 -31.17
CA VAL A 506 -23.35 4.11 -32.54
C VAL A 506 -21.98 4.31 -33.20
N THR A 507 -20.86 4.17 -32.47
CA THR A 507 -19.52 4.39 -33.03
C THR A 507 -18.55 3.28 -32.66
N SER A 508 -18.29 2.34 -33.58
CA SER A 508 -17.01 1.63 -33.56
C SER A 508 -15.93 2.68 -33.85
N PRO A 509 -15.00 2.97 -32.93
CA PRO A 509 -14.03 4.02 -33.17
C PRO A 509 -13.15 3.65 -34.36
N ARG A 510 -13.10 4.55 -35.36
CA ARG A 510 -12.10 4.48 -36.44
C ARG A 510 -10.70 4.42 -35.80
N GLY A 511 -9.88 3.46 -36.19
CA GLY A 511 -8.50 3.31 -35.69
C GLY A 511 -8.32 2.42 -34.47
N LEU A 512 -9.25 1.48 -34.21
CA LEU A 512 -8.95 0.35 -33.32
C LEU A 512 -7.73 -0.41 -33.86
N PRO A 513 -6.82 -0.90 -32.98
CA PRO A 513 -5.76 -1.81 -33.39
C PRO A 513 -6.38 -3.01 -34.11
N ASP A 514 -5.92 -3.30 -35.33
CA ASP A 514 -6.35 -4.47 -36.08
C ASP A 514 -5.75 -5.77 -35.52
N ASP A 515 -4.70 -5.66 -34.69
CA ASP A 515 -3.99 -6.82 -34.17
C ASP A 515 -4.78 -7.52 -33.05
N GLU A 516 -5.02 -8.82 -33.24
CA GLU A 516 -5.54 -9.69 -32.20
C GLU A 516 -4.60 -9.62 -30.97
N PRO A 517 -5.12 -9.34 -29.75
CA PRO A 517 -4.28 -9.06 -28.58
C PRO A 517 -3.37 -10.24 -28.21
N VAL A 518 -3.79 -11.47 -28.48
CA VAL A 518 -2.97 -12.67 -28.27
C VAL A 518 -1.82 -12.74 -29.26
N ALA A 519 -2.05 -12.40 -30.53
CA ALA A 519 -1.02 -12.35 -31.56
C ALA A 519 -0.02 -11.20 -31.31
N ALA A 520 -0.52 -10.04 -30.88
CA ALA A 520 0.33 -8.91 -30.49
C ALA A 520 1.21 -9.25 -29.28
N LEU A 521 0.64 -9.85 -28.23
CA LEU A 521 1.41 -10.33 -27.07
C LEU A 521 2.43 -11.41 -27.47
N HIS A 522 2.05 -12.36 -28.34
CA HIS A 522 2.97 -13.35 -28.91
C HIS A 522 4.19 -12.68 -29.56
N SER A 523 3.96 -11.67 -30.41
CA SER A 523 5.02 -10.91 -31.08
C SER A 523 5.97 -10.23 -30.08
N LEU A 524 5.44 -9.70 -28.97
CA LEU A 524 6.23 -9.05 -27.92
C LEU A 524 7.13 -10.03 -27.16
N VAL A 525 6.61 -11.19 -26.76
CA VAL A 525 7.32 -12.11 -25.83
C VAL A 525 8.06 -13.26 -26.51
N GLY A 526 7.78 -13.51 -27.79
CA GLY A 526 8.38 -14.59 -28.59
C GLY A 526 7.97 -16.01 -28.13
N CYS A 527 6.77 -16.18 -27.59
CA CYS A 527 6.21 -17.47 -27.15
C CYS A 527 4.91 -17.76 -27.91
N THR A 528 4.53 -19.03 -28.12
CA THR A 528 3.37 -19.41 -28.96
C THR A 528 2.05 -18.76 -28.52
N ALA A 529 1.13 -18.49 -29.46
CA ALA A 529 -0.13 -17.80 -29.17
C ALA A 529 -0.98 -18.57 -28.14
N LYS A 530 -0.94 -19.90 -28.19
CA LYS A 530 -1.57 -20.78 -27.20
C LYS A 530 -0.97 -20.59 -25.80
N ASP A 531 0.35 -20.43 -25.71
CA ASP A 531 1.03 -20.24 -24.42
C ASP A 531 0.68 -18.88 -23.81
N VAL A 532 0.71 -17.80 -24.60
CA VAL A 532 0.51 -16.44 -24.10
C VAL A 532 -0.97 -16.10 -23.90
N GLY A 533 -1.85 -16.66 -24.72
CA GLY A 533 -3.29 -16.48 -24.63
C GLY A 533 -3.85 -16.86 -23.25
N ALA A 534 -3.27 -17.86 -22.59
CA ALA A 534 -3.66 -18.29 -21.24
C ALA A 534 -3.44 -17.20 -20.16
N PHE A 535 -2.60 -16.20 -20.43
CA PHE A 535 -2.27 -15.09 -19.52
C PHE A 535 -3.02 -13.80 -19.88
N CYS A 536 -3.82 -13.79 -20.94
CA CYS A 536 -4.70 -12.69 -21.30
C CYS A 536 -6.02 -12.79 -20.53
N TRP A 537 -5.96 -12.56 -19.22
CA TRP A 537 -7.09 -12.65 -18.29
C TRP A 537 -8.04 -11.45 -18.36
N PHE A 538 -7.70 -10.44 -19.17
CA PHE A 538 -8.42 -9.19 -19.30
C PHE A 538 -9.07 -9.00 -20.68
N LEU A 539 -10.05 -8.11 -20.71
CA LEU A 539 -10.72 -7.63 -21.92
C LEU A 539 -9.93 -6.51 -22.59
N THR A 540 -9.89 -6.53 -23.92
CA THR A 540 -9.28 -5.49 -24.74
C THR A 540 -10.31 -4.76 -25.60
N PRO A 541 -10.00 -3.56 -26.12
CA PRO A 541 -10.84 -2.87 -27.09
C PRO A 541 -11.13 -3.71 -28.35
N PHE A 542 -10.15 -4.50 -28.80
CA PHE A 542 -10.28 -5.42 -29.94
C PHE A 542 -11.39 -6.45 -29.70
N ASP A 543 -11.42 -7.06 -28.52
CA ASP A 543 -12.41 -8.10 -28.18
C ASP A 543 -13.84 -7.56 -28.19
N VAL A 544 -14.04 -6.33 -27.69
CA VAL A 544 -15.35 -5.67 -27.67
C VAL A 544 -15.84 -5.35 -29.08
N ALA A 545 -14.94 -4.85 -29.94
CA ALA A 545 -15.29 -4.45 -31.30
C ALA A 545 -15.60 -5.63 -32.23
N HIS A 546 -14.87 -6.74 -32.11
CA HIS A 546 -14.95 -7.84 -33.09
C HIS A 546 -15.84 -9.01 -32.65
N GLN A 547 -16.10 -9.20 -31.35
CA GLN A 547 -16.91 -10.33 -30.86
C GLN A 547 -18.31 -9.91 -30.38
N GLY A 548 -18.73 -8.66 -30.60
CA GLY A 548 -20.08 -8.18 -30.29
C GLY A 548 -20.50 -8.39 -28.83
N GLY A 549 -19.54 -8.48 -27.90
CA GLY A 549 -19.76 -8.80 -26.49
C GLY A 549 -20.02 -10.27 -26.16
N SER A 550 -20.07 -11.18 -27.14
CA SER A 550 -20.17 -12.64 -26.94
C SER A 550 -18.78 -13.27 -26.91
N LEU A 551 -18.15 -13.28 -25.73
CA LEU A 551 -16.83 -13.86 -25.52
C LEU A 551 -16.97 -15.37 -25.27
N THR A 552 -16.77 -16.17 -26.30
CA THR A 552 -16.84 -17.64 -26.20
C THR A 552 -15.52 -18.27 -25.75
N THR A 553 -14.39 -17.56 -25.89
CA THR A 553 -13.06 -18.09 -25.58
C THR A 553 -12.65 -17.78 -24.15
N ASP A 554 -12.54 -18.81 -23.30
CA ASP A 554 -11.96 -18.69 -21.96
C ASP A 554 -10.42 -18.61 -22.05
N ARG A 555 -9.88 -17.40 -21.83
CA ARG A 555 -8.43 -17.12 -21.79
C ARG A 555 -7.87 -16.98 -20.38
N CYS A 556 -8.68 -17.22 -19.33
CA CYS A 556 -8.34 -16.78 -17.98
C CYS A 556 -7.69 -17.88 -17.12
N SER A 557 -6.44 -18.24 -17.42
CA SER A 557 -5.76 -19.32 -16.65
C SER A 557 -5.20 -18.85 -15.31
N VAL A 558 -4.69 -17.61 -15.23
CA VAL A 558 -4.01 -17.08 -14.04
C VAL A 558 -4.96 -16.83 -12.88
N LEU A 559 -6.20 -16.42 -13.17
CA LEU A 559 -7.23 -16.08 -12.17
C LEU A 559 -8.30 -17.17 -12.04
N ARG A 560 -8.04 -18.35 -12.60
CA ARG A 560 -9.00 -19.46 -12.67
C ARG A 560 -9.63 -19.85 -11.32
N PRO A 561 -8.89 -19.82 -10.19
CA PRO A 561 -9.48 -20.13 -8.89
C PRO A 561 -10.66 -19.23 -8.48
N LEU A 562 -10.77 -18.01 -9.06
CA LEU A 562 -11.86 -17.08 -8.78
C LEU A 562 -13.19 -17.44 -9.46
N PHE A 563 -13.21 -18.39 -10.40
CA PHE A 563 -14.40 -18.74 -11.19
C PHE A 563 -15.36 -19.77 -10.55
N ASN A 564 -15.23 -20.00 -9.23
CA ASN A 564 -15.98 -20.96 -8.40
C ASN A 564 -15.38 -22.39 -8.38
N ALA A 565 -15.06 -22.86 -7.16
CA ALA A 565 -14.36 -24.12 -6.91
C ALA A 565 -15.16 -25.37 -7.28
N ALA A 566 -16.48 -25.31 -7.29
CA ALA A 566 -17.33 -26.45 -7.63
C ALA A 566 -17.16 -26.93 -9.09
N LYS A 567 -16.68 -26.06 -10.00
CA LYS A 567 -16.44 -26.38 -11.42
C LYS A 567 -14.96 -26.63 -11.76
N LEU A 568 -14.03 -26.43 -10.81
CA LEU A 568 -12.59 -26.56 -11.07
C LEU A 568 -12.13 -28.01 -11.31
N ARG A 569 -12.83 -29.02 -10.79
CA ARG A 569 -12.40 -30.43 -10.89
C ARG A 569 -12.46 -30.98 -12.31
N ASP A 570 -13.35 -30.45 -13.15
CA ASP A 570 -13.58 -30.96 -14.51
C ASP A 570 -12.89 -30.10 -15.59
N TRP A 571 -12.13 -29.08 -15.18
CA TRP A 571 -11.55 -28.09 -16.08
C TRP A 571 -10.07 -28.36 -16.35
N THR A 572 -9.75 -28.85 -17.55
CA THR A 572 -8.38 -29.12 -17.99
C THR A 572 -7.55 -27.84 -17.98
N PRO A 573 -6.36 -27.79 -17.34
CA PRO A 573 -5.48 -26.61 -17.36
C PRO A 573 -5.14 -26.21 -18.79
N ALA A 574 -5.18 -24.90 -19.10
CA ALA A 574 -4.82 -24.40 -20.42
C ALA A 574 -3.36 -24.75 -20.81
N LEU A 575 -2.48 -24.87 -19.81
CA LEU A 575 -1.07 -25.23 -19.95
C LEU A 575 -0.70 -26.37 -19.00
N SER A 576 0.10 -27.32 -19.49
CA SER A 576 0.68 -28.37 -18.65
C SER A 576 1.79 -27.81 -17.76
N ARG A 577 2.11 -28.51 -16.67
CA ARG A 577 3.25 -28.16 -15.79
C ARG A 577 4.56 -28.00 -16.57
N ASP A 578 4.79 -28.83 -17.59
CA ASP A 578 6.00 -28.74 -18.41
C ASP A 578 6.00 -27.50 -19.31
N ALA A 579 4.84 -27.06 -19.80
CA ALA A 579 4.72 -25.82 -20.56
C ALA A 579 5.03 -24.60 -19.67
N LEU A 580 4.48 -24.55 -18.45
CA LEU A 580 4.80 -23.50 -17.47
C LEU A 580 6.31 -23.48 -17.15
N ARG A 581 6.92 -24.65 -16.93
CA ARG A 581 8.38 -24.75 -16.70
C ARG A 581 9.21 -24.26 -17.89
N ARG A 582 8.77 -24.50 -19.13
CA ARG A 582 9.45 -23.97 -20.33
C ARG A 582 9.38 -22.44 -20.37
N LEU A 583 8.20 -21.86 -20.15
CA LEU A 583 8.02 -20.40 -20.12
C LEU A 583 8.90 -19.75 -19.04
N GLN A 584 8.97 -20.35 -17.85
CA GLN A 584 9.82 -19.90 -16.75
C GLN A 584 11.31 -19.86 -17.12
N LYS A 585 11.82 -20.92 -17.78
CA LYS A 585 13.26 -21.07 -18.08
C LYS A 585 13.78 -20.12 -19.16
N THR A 586 12.90 -19.51 -19.95
CA THR A 586 13.31 -18.98 -21.24
C THR A 586 13.90 -17.56 -21.18
N LEU A 587 14.06 -16.90 -20.03
CA LEU A 587 14.79 -15.61 -19.90
C LEU A 587 14.95 -15.16 -18.43
N TYR A 588 15.13 -16.08 -17.48
CA TYR A 588 15.62 -15.67 -16.15
C TYR A 588 17.10 -15.33 -16.28
N VAL A 589 17.37 -14.07 -16.63
CA VAL A 589 18.60 -13.27 -16.47
C VAL A 589 19.93 -14.04 -16.50
N LYS A 590 20.82 -13.68 -17.44
CA LYS A 590 22.26 -14.03 -17.38
C LYS A 590 22.74 -13.86 -15.93
N PRO A 591 23.25 -14.92 -15.25
CA PRO A 591 23.58 -14.92 -13.82
C PRO A 591 24.47 -13.77 -13.32
N SER A 592 25.13 -13.05 -14.23
CA SER A 592 26.07 -11.95 -13.97
C SER A 592 25.45 -10.59 -13.59
N SER A 593 24.13 -10.45 -13.51
CA SER A 593 23.47 -9.12 -13.33
C SER A 593 22.58 -8.97 -12.09
N VAL A 594 22.50 -9.99 -11.23
CA VAL A 594 21.88 -9.85 -9.91
C VAL A 594 22.96 -9.46 -8.92
N HIS A 595 22.95 -8.20 -8.48
CA HIS A 595 23.89 -7.70 -7.50
C HIS A 595 23.85 -8.55 -6.22
N ALA A 596 25.06 -8.93 -5.81
CA ALA A 596 25.34 -9.82 -4.71
C ALA A 596 24.95 -9.22 -3.36
N VAL A 597 24.02 -9.89 -2.67
CA VAL A 597 24.18 -10.22 -1.26
C VAL A 597 23.77 -11.70 -1.13
N ASP A 598 24.75 -12.59 -1.08
CA ASP A 598 24.65 -14.05 -0.85
C ASP A 598 24.04 -15.01 -1.91
N GLY A 599 23.85 -14.55 -3.16
CA GLY A 599 23.42 -15.42 -4.28
C GLY A 599 24.30 -16.66 -4.62
N PRO A 600 25.65 -16.64 -4.51
CA PRO A 600 26.45 -17.77 -5.02
C PRO A 600 26.37 -19.04 -4.17
N ARG A 601 26.25 -18.94 -2.84
CA ARG A 601 26.38 -20.10 -1.95
C ARG A 601 25.14 -21.00 -1.88
N LEU A 602 23.95 -20.44 -2.04
CA LEU A 602 22.71 -21.23 -2.03
C LEU A 602 22.50 -21.97 -3.36
N VAL A 603 22.87 -21.32 -4.47
CA VAL A 603 22.79 -21.91 -5.81
C VAL A 603 23.84 -23.01 -6.01
N HIS A 604 25.07 -22.83 -5.54
CA HIS A 604 26.09 -23.90 -5.59
C HIS A 604 25.68 -25.15 -4.79
N LYS A 605 25.07 -24.96 -3.62
CA LYS A 605 24.64 -26.07 -2.76
C LYS A 605 23.42 -26.82 -3.30
N LEU A 606 22.55 -26.14 -4.04
CA LEU A 606 21.39 -26.74 -4.71
C LEU A 606 21.74 -27.43 -6.04
N LEU A 607 22.87 -27.07 -6.67
CA LEU A 607 23.31 -27.61 -7.96
C LEU A 607 24.38 -28.71 -7.85
N GLY A 608 24.75 -29.14 -6.64
CA GLY A 608 25.58 -30.34 -6.44
C GLY A 608 27.03 -30.22 -6.91
N PHE A 609 27.55 -29.02 -7.17
CA PHE A 609 28.98 -28.82 -7.39
C PHE A 609 29.71 -28.76 -6.04
N LYS A 610 30.74 -29.60 -5.88
CA LYS A 610 31.58 -29.65 -4.68
C LYS A 610 32.30 -28.33 -4.41
#